data_AF-A0A932VPK2-F1
#
_entry.id   AF-A0A932VPK2-F1
#
_cell.length_a   1.000
_cell.length_b   1.000
_cell.length_c   1.000
_cell.angle_alpha   90.00
_cell.angle_beta   90.00
_cell.angle_gamma   90.00
#
_symmetry.space_group_name_H-M   'P 1'
#
loop_
_entity.id
_entity.type
_entity.pdbx_description
1 polymer ?
#
loop_
_entity_poly.entity_id
_entity_poly.type
_entity_poly.pdbx_seq_one_letter_code
_entity_poly.pdbx_strand_id
1 'polypeptide(L)'
;MKKILFLGLVPILFMPSLVLARGFERDLYFGMRADPDVTRLQEFLRNRGYFTYPQSTGNYFAATRGAVSLFQEAAGIRPVSGYFGPKSRAAANRLLGPETRSSASGSGSDGGGTFVSATTSPSKGKIVIDSVSGSSSSADSESFRLENVSDTDAIAITGFQIQNSRGWVAAIPNGQELPGLNPGFESPIVLRPGDRAIISMGKQERHMNFRENLCTGYLDETSQFNPWLSHDCPRPNERALDASNPSLSDQCIAIITSSPSCRMIAPSFPSPVLDSGCASYVSAHFTYVGCVADYRRRSDFFTKRWLIWMQRSEEFFRNSVEDIVLKDAQGKIVDEYNY
;
A
#
# COMPACT_ATOMS: atom_id res chain seq x y z
N MET A 1 24.50 -29.18 -69.29
CA MET A 1 25.48 -28.35 -68.55
C MET A 1 24.72 -27.22 -67.85
N LYS A 2 24.67 -27.20 -66.52
CA LYS A 2 24.33 -25.99 -65.73
C LYS A 2 24.87 -26.19 -64.31
N LYS A 3 25.92 -25.45 -63.99
CA LYS A 3 26.57 -25.35 -62.67
C LYS A 3 25.83 -24.27 -61.87
N ILE A 4 25.35 -24.55 -60.66
CA ILE A 4 24.92 -23.53 -59.68
C ILE A 4 25.23 -24.07 -58.27
N LEU A 5 26.42 -23.75 -57.75
CA LEU A 5 26.71 -22.92 -56.57
C LEU A 5 26.04 -23.37 -55.26
N PHE A 6 26.84 -24.03 -54.41
CA PHE A 6 26.58 -24.18 -52.98
C PHE A 6 26.92 -22.86 -52.27
N LEU A 7 25.90 -22.13 -51.80
CA LEU A 7 26.09 -21.07 -50.81
C LEU A 7 26.25 -21.72 -49.43
N GLY A 8 27.45 -21.66 -48.87
CA GLY A 8 27.72 -22.11 -47.50
C GLY A 8 27.04 -21.18 -46.48
N LEU A 9 26.17 -21.76 -45.66
CA LEU A 9 25.54 -21.06 -44.53
C LEU A 9 26.56 -20.97 -43.39
N VAL A 10 27.09 -19.78 -43.13
CA VAL A 10 27.93 -19.53 -41.95
C VAL A 10 27.00 -19.43 -40.73
N PRO A 11 27.14 -20.28 -39.70
CA PRO A 11 26.33 -20.15 -38.50
C PRO A 11 26.81 -18.89 -37.76
N ILE A 12 25.94 -17.87 -37.70
CA ILE A 12 26.14 -16.70 -36.85
C ILE A 12 26.10 -17.20 -35.39
N LEU A 13 27.27 -17.46 -34.82
CA LEU A 13 27.43 -17.66 -33.38
C LEU A 13 26.99 -16.37 -32.70
N PHE A 14 25.80 -16.41 -32.10
CA PHE A 14 25.26 -15.33 -31.27
C PHE A 14 26.15 -15.20 -30.03
N MET A 15 27.21 -14.40 -30.13
CA MET A 15 28.04 -14.01 -29.00
C MET A 15 27.20 -13.10 -28.10
N PRO A 16 26.81 -13.52 -26.88
CA PRO A 16 26.10 -12.63 -25.98
C PRO A 16 27.05 -11.49 -25.60
N SER A 17 26.71 -10.26 -25.98
CA SER A 17 27.40 -9.07 -25.49
C SER A 17 27.26 -9.01 -23.97
N LEU A 18 28.37 -9.17 -23.26
CA LEU A 18 28.47 -8.88 -21.84
C LEU A 18 28.42 -7.36 -21.64
N VAL A 19 27.21 -6.82 -21.53
CA VAL A 19 26.99 -5.45 -21.04
C VAL A 19 27.31 -5.45 -19.54
N LEU A 20 28.51 -5.00 -19.17
CA LEU A 20 28.84 -4.75 -17.76
C LEU A 20 27.92 -3.64 -17.24
N ALA A 21 27.09 -3.94 -16.24
CA ALA A 21 26.21 -2.95 -15.62
C ALA A 21 27.06 -1.84 -14.96
N ARG A 22 27.11 -0.66 -15.60
CA ARG A 22 27.79 0.51 -15.05
C ARG A 22 27.12 0.94 -13.74
N GLY A 23 27.91 1.35 -12.74
CA GLY A 23 27.40 1.88 -11.48
C GLY A 23 26.75 3.27 -11.61
N PHE A 24 26.09 3.75 -10.56
CA PHE A 24 25.62 5.12 -10.41
C PHE A 24 26.77 6.02 -9.93
N GLU A 25 27.14 7.03 -10.72
CA GLU A 25 28.30 7.90 -10.46
C GLU A 25 27.91 9.27 -9.88
N ARG A 26 26.67 9.74 -10.10
CA ARG A 26 26.20 11.06 -9.67
C ARG A 26 24.87 11.01 -8.90
N ASP A 27 24.66 12.03 -8.07
CA ASP A 27 23.46 12.24 -7.27
C ASP A 27 22.23 12.46 -8.16
N LEU A 28 21.10 11.82 -7.80
CA LEU A 28 19.81 11.97 -8.49
C LEU A 28 18.76 12.44 -7.49
N TYR A 29 17.91 13.39 -7.89
CA TYR A 29 17.04 14.10 -6.95
C TYR A 29 15.74 14.60 -7.59
N PHE A 30 14.79 14.95 -6.71
CA PHE A 30 13.47 15.41 -7.11
C PHE A 30 13.53 16.61 -8.06
N GLY A 31 12.77 16.55 -9.15
CA GLY A 31 12.70 17.60 -10.16
C GLY A 31 13.43 17.30 -11.47
N MET A 32 14.31 16.29 -11.49
CA MET A 32 14.97 15.84 -12.73
C MET A 32 13.95 15.27 -13.72
N ARG A 33 14.15 15.56 -15.01
CA ARG A 33 13.22 15.23 -16.10
C ARG A 33 13.96 14.54 -17.24
N ALA A 34 13.35 13.52 -17.82
CA ALA A 34 13.85 12.77 -18.97
C ALA A 34 15.35 12.41 -18.87
N ASP A 35 15.80 12.07 -17.66
CA ASP A 35 17.21 11.84 -17.35
C ASP A 35 17.55 10.33 -17.45
N PRO A 36 18.58 9.94 -18.23
CA PRO A 36 18.90 8.54 -18.47
C PRO A 36 19.41 7.79 -17.23
N ASP A 37 20.06 8.46 -16.27
CA ASP A 37 20.47 7.82 -15.01
C ASP A 37 19.28 7.66 -14.06
N VAL A 38 18.28 8.55 -14.14
CA VAL A 38 17.00 8.35 -13.45
C VAL A 38 16.24 7.17 -14.03
N THR A 39 16.25 6.98 -15.36
CA THR A 39 15.68 5.78 -16.00
C THR A 39 16.33 4.51 -15.47
N ARG A 40 17.68 4.48 -15.43
CA ARG A 40 18.44 3.36 -14.86
C ARG A 40 18.12 3.12 -13.38
N LEU A 41 17.98 4.19 -12.60
CA LEU A 41 17.60 4.11 -11.19
C LEU A 41 16.20 3.50 -11.04
N GLN A 42 15.25 3.95 -11.85
CA GLN A 42 13.89 3.44 -11.86
C GLN A 42 13.84 1.95 -12.22
N GLU A 43 14.65 1.49 -13.18
CA GLU A 43 14.82 0.06 -13.49
C GLU A 43 15.45 -0.73 -12.35
N PHE A 44 16.53 -0.20 -11.76
CA PHE A 44 17.19 -0.81 -10.61
C PHE A 44 16.23 -1.01 -9.43
N LEU A 45 15.44 0.02 -9.13
CA LEU A 45 14.44 0.01 -8.05
C LEU A 45 13.28 -0.94 -8.37
N ARG A 46 12.81 -0.95 -9.63
CA ARG A 46 11.74 -1.83 -10.10
C ARG A 46 12.11 -3.30 -9.98
N ASN A 47 13.31 -3.65 -10.42
CA ASN A 47 13.82 -5.03 -10.35
C ASN A 47 13.95 -5.56 -8.91
N ARG A 48 13.89 -4.66 -7.93
CA ARG A 48 13.93 -4.97 -6.48
C ARG A 48 12.59 -4.71 -5.78
N GLY A 49 11.54 -4.42 -6.53
CA GLY A 49 10.18 -4.21 -6.02
C GLY A 49 9.90 -2.83 -5.43
N TYR A 50 10.84 -1.88 -5.50
CA TYR A 50 10.66 -0.55 -4.91
C TYR A 50 9.97 0.45 -5.86
N PHE A 51 10.03 0.25 -7.18
CA PHE A 51 9.46 1.17 -8.18
C PHE A 51 8.42 0.49 -9.07
N THR A 52 7.15 0.79 -8.83
CA THR A 52 6.00 0.12 -9.45
C THR A 52 5.38 0.89 -10.62
N TYR A 53 5.84 2.10 -10.91
CA TYR A 53 5.33 2.90 -12.04
C TYR A 53 5.71 2.24 -13.37
N PRO A 54 4.77 1.95 -14.30
CA PRO A 54 4.96 0.96 -15.37
C PRO A 54 6.09 1.27 -16.37
N GLN A 55 6.57 2.51 -16.42
CA GLN A 55 7.63 2.94 -17.33
C GLN A 55 8.79 3.57 -16.57
N SER A 56 10.02 3.34 -17.04
CA SER A 56 11.18 4.09 -16.56
C SER A 56 11.31 5.38 -17.39
N THR A 57 10.53 6.39 -17.00
CA THR A 57 10.38 7.65 -17.78
C THR A 57 11.57 8.60 -17.66
N GLY A 58 12.51 8.34 -16.75
CA GLY A 58 13.61 9.26 -16.45
C GLY A 58 13.20 10.50 -15.65
N ASN A 59 11.95 10.55 -15.18
CA ASN A 59 11.44 11.65 -14.36
C ASN A 59 11.53 11.34 -12.87
N TYR A 60 12.28 12.13 -12.12
CA TYR A 60 12.43 11.96 -10.67
C TYR A 60 11.40 12.83 -9.93
N PHE A 61 10.16 12.35 -9.84
CA PHE A 61 9.09 13.01 -9.08
C PHE A 61 8.65 12.16 -7.87
N ALA A 62 7.41 12.33 -7.42
CA ALA A 62 6.91 11.70 -6.20
C ALA A 62 7.09 10.16 -6.21
N ALA A 63 6.81 9.51 -7.33
CA ALA A 63 6.96 8.06 -7.47
C ALA A 63 8.41 7.59 -7.30
N THR A 64 9.37 8.23 -7.99
CA THR A 64 10.79 7.87 -7.89
C THR A 64 11.37 8.23 -6.53
N ARG A 65 10.97 9.37 -5.96
CA ARG A 65 11.36 9.76 -4.61
C ARG A 65 10.87 8.76 -3.57
N GLY A 66 9.61 8.32 -3.67
CA GLY A 66 9.04 7.28 -2.79
C GLY A 66 9.78 5.96 -2.91
N ALA A 67 10.06 5.51 -4.13
CA ALA A 67 10.84 4.29 -4.38
C ALA A 67 12.27 4.37 -3.83
N VAL A 68 12.93 5.53 -3.93
CA VAL A 68 14.24 5.75 -3.31
C VAL A 68 14.16 5.75 -1.80
N SER A 69 13.10 6.33 -1.21
CA SER A 69 12.88 6.24 0.23
C SER A 69 12.74 4.79 0.71
N LEU A 70 11.97 3.96 -0.01
CA LEU A 70 11.83 2.54 0.29
C LEU A 70 13.16 1.78 0.18
N PHE A 71 13.93 2.04 -0.87
CA PHE A 71 15.27 1.49 -1.01
C PHE A 71 16.21 1.94 0.12
N GLN A 72 16.15 3.21 0.53
CA GLN A 72 16.96 3.75 1.61
C GLN A 72 16.61 3.09 2.94
N GLU A 73 15.33 2.91 3.23
CA GLU A 73 14.84 2.22 4.41
C GLU A 73 15.32 0.77 4.44
N ALA A 74 15.14 0.03 3.35
CA ALA A 74 15.59 -1.36 3.22
C ALA A 74 17.12 -1.51 3.32
N ALA A 75 17.88 -0.52 2.85
CA ALA A 75 19.35 -0.51 2.90
C ALA A 75 19.91 0.10 4.21
N GLY A 76 19.07 0.44 5.19
CA GLY A 76 19.50 1.04 6.45
C GLY A 76 20.10 2.45 6.33
N ILE A 77 19.77 3.18 5.26
CA ILE A 77 20.31 4.51 4.96
C ILE A 77 19.48 5.58 5.66
N ARG A 78 20.13 6.40 6.50
CA ARG A 78 19.52 7.55 7.19
C ARG A 78 20.20 8.88 6.79
N PRO A 79 19.43 9.99 6.70
CA PRO A 79 17.96 10.06 6.78
C PRO A 79 17.27 9.49 5.53
N VAL A 80 16.07 8.93 5.68
CA VAL A 80 15.23 8.45 4.56
C VAL A 80 14.57 9.66 3.91
N SER A 81 15.29 10.30 3.00
CA SER A 81 14.92 11.59 2.40
C SER A 81 14.31 11.45 1.01
N GLY A 82 14.50 10.28 0.38
CA GLY A 82 14.19 10.04 -1.02
C GLY A 82 15.15 10.75 -1.99
N TYR A 83 16.30 11.25 -1.50
CA TYR A 83 17.40 11.82 -2.28
C TYR A 83 18.45 10.74 -2.58
N PHE A 84 18.74 10.45 -3.85
CA PHE A 84 19.68 9.39 -4.24
C PHE A 84 21.14 9.88 -4.20
N GLY A 85 21.60 10.18 -2.99
CA GLY A 85 22.93 10.71 -2.69
C GLY A 85 24.04 9.67 -2.51
N PRO A 86 25.22 10.04 -1.97
CA PRO A 86 26.41 9.18 -1.99
C PRO A 86 26.20 7.83 -1.27
N LYS A 87 25.47 7.83 -0.16
CA LYS A 87 25.13 6.60 0.58
C LYS A 87 24.24 5.65 -0.24
N SER A 88 23.23 6.19 -0.93
CA SER A 88 22.34 5.39 -1.79
C SER A 88 23.06 4.85 -3.01
N ARG A 89 23.95 5.64 -3.62
CA ARG A 89 24.81 5.16 -4.71
C ARG A 89 25.74 4.04 -4.26
N ALA A 90 26.42 4.20 -3.13
CA ALA A 90 27.30 3.19 -2.61
C ALA A 90 26.56 1.86 -2.37
N ALA A 91 25.36 1.91 -1.80
CA ALA A 91 24.53 0.73 -1.60
C ALA A 91 24.06 0.11 -2.93
N ALA A 92 23.56 0.91 -3.87
CA ALA A 92 23.09 0.43 -5.16
C ALA A 92 24.24 -0.17 -6.00
N ASN A 93 25.42 0.44 -5.98
CA ASN A 93 26.59 -0.03 -6.73
C ASN A 93 27.14 -1.35 -6.19
N ARG A 94 27.08 -1.59 -4.86
CA ARG A 94 27.37 -2.92 -4.30
C ARG A 94 26.44 -3.99 -4.84
N LEU A 95 25.18 -3.65 -5.08
CA LEU A 95 24.15 -4.55 -5.60
C LEU A 95 24.19 -4.70 -7.13
N LEU A 96 24.99 -3.89 -7.83
CA LEU A 96 25.19 -3.95 -9.29
C LEU A 96 26.50 -4.65 -9.70
N GLY A 97 27.44 -4.83 -8.76
CA GLY A 97 28.68 -5.57 -9.02
C GLY A 97 28.44 -7.07 -9.20
N PRO A 98 29.38 -7.81 -9.82
CA PRO A 98 29.29 -9.26 -9.90
C PRO A 98 29.26 -9.83 -8.48
N GLU A 99 28.19 -10.57 -8.16
CA GLU A 99 28.10 -11.33 -6.92
C GLU A 99 29.22 -12.38 -6.90
N THR A 100 30.34 -12.01 -6.29
CA THR A 100 31.35 -12.95 -5.87
C THR A 100 30.78 -13.69 -4.67
N ARG A 101 30.09 -14.80 -4.95
CA ARG A 101 29.94 -15.87 -3.96
C ARG A 101 31.35 -16.29 -3.54
N SER A 102 31.74 -15.98 -2.33
CA SER A 102 32.84 -16.68 -1.66
C SER A 102 32.64 -16.67 -0.16
N SER A 103 32.24 -17.83 0.34
CA SER A 103 32.71 -18.32 1.62
C SER A 103 34.21 -18.61 1.50
N ALA A 104 35.05 -17.99 2.33
CA ALA A 104 36.11 -18.63 3.12
C ALA A 104 37.06 -17.60 3.75
N SER A 105 37.09 -17.63 5.08
CA SER A 105 38.23 -17.56 6.00
C SER A 105 39.31 -16.46 5.84
N GLY A 106 39.41 -15.63 6.87
CA GLY A 106 40.59 -14.86 7.23
C GLY A 106 40.51 -14.43 8.70
N SER A 107 41.24 -15.13 9.57
CA SER A 107 41.47 -14.77 10.98
C SER A 107 42.11 -13.40 11.13
N GLY A 108 41.71 -12.65 12.17
CA GLY A 108 42.38 -11.42 12.59
C GLY A 108 41.58 -10.56 13.57
N SER A 109 41.52 -11.02 14.82
CA SER A 109 41.41 -10.35 16.13
C SER A 109 40.64 -9.03 16.35
N ASP A 110 39.82 -9.13 17.41
CA ASP A 110 39.45 -8.15 18.44
C ASP A 110 38.53 -6.95 18.14
N GLY A 111 37.39 -7.00 18.83
CA GLY A 111 36.41 -5.92 18.97
C GLY A 111 35.03 -6.48 19.29
N GLY A 112 34.84 -6.96 20.51
CA GLY A 112 33.61 -7.60 20.99
C GLY A 112 32.35 -6.79 20.67
N GLY A 113 31.53 -7.34 19.79
CA GLY A 113 30.18 -6.90 19.50
C GLY A 113 29.35 -8.13 19.21
N THR A 114 28.60 -8.57 20.21
CA THR A 114 27.72 -9.73 20.18
C THR A 114 26.71 -9.57 19.03
N PHE A 115 26.96 -10.20 17.87
CA PHE A 115 25.94 -10.35 16.84
C PHE A 115 24.97 -11.43 17.31
N VAL A 116 24.06 -11.04 18.21
CA VAL A 116 22.83 -11.77 18.44
C VAL A 116 22.08 -11.73 17.12
N SER A 117 22.06 -12.85 16.42
CA SER A 117 21.03 -13.12 15.41
C SER A 117 19.70 -12.98 16.15
N ALA A 118 19.05 -11.82 16.05
CA ALA A 118 17.83 -11.55 16.79
C ALA A 118 16.76 -12.53 16.30
N THR A 119 16.57 -13.63 17.03
CA THR A 119 15.49 -14.61 16.85
C THR A 119 14.11 -13.94 16.98
N THR A 120 14.08 -12.74 17.54
CA THR A 120 12.89 -11.94 17.82
C THR A 120 12.61 -10.95 16.70
N SER A 121 11.33 -10.81 16.32
CA SER A 121 10.90 -9.79 15.36
C SER A 121 11.15 -8.38 15.91
N PRO A 122 11.62 -7.40 15.09
CA PRO A 122 11.66 -5.99 15.47
C PRO A 122 10.30 -5.39 15.85
N SER A 123 9.21 -6.04 15.42
CA SER A 123 7.83 -5.64 15.69
C SER A 123 7.26 -6.28 16.97
N LYS A 124 8.00 -7.18 17.63
CA LYS A 124 7.56 -7.79 18.88
C LYS A 124 7.36 -6.74 19.96
N GLY A 125 6.21 -6.80 20.65
CA GLY A 125 5.80 -5.82 21.65
C GLY A 125 5.37 -4.46 21.07
N LYS A 126 5.27 -4.33 19.74
CA LYS A 126 4.82 -3.11 19.05
C LYS A 126 3.57 -3.35 18.22
N ILE A 127 3.51 -4.48 17.53
CA ILE A 127 2.29 -4.98 16.89
C ILE A 127 1.73 -6.09 17.77
N VAL A 128 0.48 -5.96 18.17
CA VAL A 128 -0.21 -6.93 19.02
C VAL A 128 -1.50 -7.42 18.36
N ILE A 129 -1.87 -8.66 18.66
CA ILE A 129 -3.20 -9.21 18.37
C ILE A 129 -4.14 -8.72 19.47
N ASP A 130 -4.90 -7.67 19.18
CA ASP A 130 -5.79 -7.02 20.16
C ASP A 130 -7.08 -7.82 20.39
N SER A 131 -7.58 -8.53 19.37
CA SER A 131 -8.69 -9.47 19.54
C SER A 131 -8.82 -10.45 18.39
N VAL A 132 -9.46 -11.59 18.65
CA VAL A 132 -9.85 -12.57 17.64
C VAL A 132 -11.32 -12.93 17.81
N SER A 133 -12.04 -13.00 16.69
CA SER A 133 -13.42 -13.50 16.60
C SER A 133 -13.39 -14.72 15.68
N GLY A 134 -13.17 -15.91 16.25
CA GLY A 134 -13.08 -17.18 15.51
C GLY A 134 -14.20 -18.18 15.82
N SER A 135 -15.20 -17.82 16.62
CA SER A 135 -16.24 -18.75 17.11
C SER A 135 -17.43 -18.92 16.17
N SER A 136 -17.26 -18.68 14.86
CA SER A 136 -18.36 -18.59 13.90
C SER A 136 -18.22 -19.59 12.77
N SER A 137 -19.33 -20.16 12.31
CA SER A 137 -19.38 -21.20 11.25
C SER A 137 -19.12 -20.69 9.83
N SER A 138 -18.48 -19.53 9.65
CA SER A 138 -18.22 -18.93 8.34
C SER A 138 -16.98 -18.05 8.37
N ALA A 139 -16.19 -18.10 7.29
CA ALA A 139 -15.05 -17.21 7.09
C ALA A 139 -15.43 -15.72 7.12
N ASP A 140 -16.64 -15.37 6.66
CA ASP A 140 -17.11 -13.98 6.56
C ASP A 140 -17.36 -13.32 7.93
N SER A 141 -17.51 -14.12 8.97
CA SER A 141 -17.68 -13.68 10.37
C SER A 141 -16.42 -13.88 11.21
N GLU A 142 -15.39 -14.50 10.65
CA GLU A 142 -14.09 -14.61 11.29
C GLU A 142 -13.25 -13.36 11.07
N SER A 143 -12.66 -12.85 12.14
CA SER A 143 -11.74 -11.73 12.04
C SER A 143 -10.72 -11.72 13.17
N PHE A 144 -9.63 -11.00 12.96
CA PHE A 144 -8.75 -10.58 14.04
C PHE A 144 -8.36 -9.13 13.87
N ARG A 145 -7.95 -8.49 14.97
CA ARG A 145 -7.52 -7.10 14.99
C ARG A 145 -6.06 -7.03 15.41
N LEU A 146 -5.27 -6.32 14.61
CA LEU A 146 -3.93 -5.89 15.00
C LEU A 146 -3.96 -4.44 15.43
N GLU A 147 -3.20 -4.10 16.45
CA GLU A 147 -2.96 -2.72 16.89
C GLU A 147 -1.46 -2.44 16.92
N ASN A 148 -1.07 -1.25 16.44
CA ASN A 148 0.25 -0.73 16.67
C ASN A 148 0.28 0.07 17.97
N VAL A 149 0.81 -0.57 19.02
CA VAL A 149 0.97 0.01 20.37
C VAL A 149 2.30 0.75 20.53
N SER A 150 3.14 0.84 19.50
CA SER A 150 4.31 1.72 19.53
C SER A 150 3.88 3.18 19.47
N ASP A 151 4.47 4.00 20.33
CA ASP A 151 4.23 5.46 20.35
C ASP A 151 4.93 6.19 19.19
N THR A 152 5.87 5.55 18.49
CA THR A 152 6.78 6.24 17.56
C THR A 152 6.93 5.55 16.21
N ASP A 153 6.85 4.23 16.17
CA ASP A 153 7.17 3.47 14.96
C ASP A 153 5.95 3.33 14.05
N ALA A 154 6.09 3.68 12.78
CA ALA A 154 5.19 3.22 11.74
C ALA A 154 5.68 1.86 11.23
N ILE A 155 4.83 0.84 11.24
CA ILE A 155 5.22 -0.54 10.98
C ILE A 155 4.43 -1.08 9.79
N ALA A 156 5.15 -1.50 8.75
CA ALA A 156 4.55 -2.20 7.63
C ALA A 156 4.17 -3.62 8.05
N ILE A 157 2.91 -3.99 7.86
CA ILE A 157 2.36 -5.30 8.23
C ILE A 157 2.04 -6.18 7.02
N THR A 158 2.12 -5.65 5.80
CA THR A 158 2.02 -6.49 4.59
C THR A 158 3.10 -7.57 4.62
N GLY A 159 2.69 -8.79 4.30
CA GLY A 159 3.55 -9.98 4.35
C GLY A 159 3.70 -10.59 5.75
N PHE A 160 3.21 -9.94 6.81
CA PHE A 160 3.08 -10.61 8.11
C PHE A 160 2.18 -11.82 7.95
N GLN A 161 2.51 -12.88 8.66
CA GLN A 161 1.88 -14.18 8.54
C GLN A 161 1.10 -14.49 9.81
N ILE A 162 -0.19 -14.78 9.66
CA ILE A 162 -0.97 -15.39 10.72
C ILE A 162 -0.93 -16.91 10.56
N GLN A 163 -0.60 -17.63 11.63
CA GLN A 163 -0.59 -19.08 11.69
C GLN A 163 -1.55 -19.59 12.77
N ASN A 164 -2.38 -20.58 12.45
CA ASN A 164 -3.28 -21.23 13.42
C ASN A 164 -2.68 -22.53 14.00
N SER A 165 -3.39 -23.17 14.95
CA SER A 165 -2.97 -24.41 15.60
C SER A 165 -2.91 -25.61 14.65
N ARG A 166 -3.59 -25.53 13.49
CA ARG A 166 -3.56 -26.56 12.43
C ARG A 166 -2.33 -26.40 11.51
N GLY A 167 -1.51 -25.37 11.72
CA GLY A 167 -0.34 -25.07 10.89
C GLY A 167 -0.66 -24.35 9.58
N TRP A 168 -1.90 -23.91 9.38
CA TRP A 168 -2.25 -23.09 8.22
C TRP A 168 -1.69 -21.69 8.40
N VAL A 169 -1.21 -21.12 7.29
CA VAL A 169 -0.57 -19.80 7.27
C VAL A 169 -1.26 -18.93 6.22
N ALA A 170 -1.56 -17.69 6.58
CA ALA A 170 -2.03 -16.67 5.65
C ALA A 170 -1.21 -15.39 5.80
N ALA A 171 -0.81 -14.80 4.67
CA ALA A 171 -0.02 -13.57 4.65
C ALA A 171 -0.91 -12.35 4.39
N ILE A 172 -0.71 -11.29 5.17
CA ILE A 172 -1.47 -10.04 5.01
C ILE A 172 -1.14 -9.42 3.64
N PRO A 173 -2.14 -9.11 2.81
CA PRO A 173 -1.94 -8.58 1.46
C PRO A 173 -1.49 -7.10 1.47
N ASN A 174 -1.34 -6.53 0.27
CA ASN A 174 -1.25 -5.09 0.09
C ASN A 174 -2.63 -4.43 0.25
N GLY A 175 -2.64 -3.10 0.33
CA GLY A 175 -3.86 -2.31 0.37
C GLY A 175 -3.69 -0.89 -0.18
N GLN A 176 -4.77 -0.13 -0.16
CA GLN A 176 -4.87 1.20 -0.74
C GLN A 176 -5.05 2.23 0.37
N GLU A 177 -4.16 3.23 0.46
CA GLU A 177 -4.41 4.38 1.36
C GLU A 177 -5.67 5.14 0.92
N LEU A 178 -5.89 5.29 -0.40
CA LEU A 178 -7.08 5.93 -0.97
C LEU A 178 -7.80 4.95 -1.90
N PRO A 179 -8.85 4.25 -1.43
CA PRO A 179 -9.59 3.30 -2.28
C PRO A 179 -10.23 4.02 -3.48
N GLY A 180 -10.42 3.32 -4.60
CA GLY A 180 -11.30 3.76 -5.70
C GLY A 180 -10.81 4.90 -6.61
N LEU A 181 -9.73 5.62 -6.27
CA LEU A 181 -9.17 6.67 -7.15
C LEU A 181 -8.28 6.10 -8.26
N ASN A 182 -7.55 5.03 -7.97
CA ASN A 182 -6.70 4.32 -8.93
C ASN A 182 -6.91 2.82 -8.76
N PRO A 183 -7.94 2.24 -9.41
CA PRO A 183 -8.21 0.81 -9.34
C PRO A 183 -6.97 0.01 -9.74
N GLY A 184 -6.49 -0.89 -8.86
CA GLY A 184 -5.31 -1.72 -9.09
C GLY A 184 -3.97 -1.15 -8.58
N PHE A 185 -3.96 0.05 -7.98
CA PHE A 185 -2.77 0.56 -7.29
C PHE A 185 -2.81 0.18 -5.81
N GLU A 186 -2.08 -0.87 -5.44
CA GLU A 186 -1.91 -1.30 -4.06
C GLU A 186 -0.49 -1.03 -3.56
N SER A 187 -0.36 -0.79 -2.26
CA SER A 187 0.87 -0.50 -1.55
C SER A 187 0.95 -1.28 -0.24
N PRO A 188 2.13 -1.41 0.37
CA PRO A 188 2.24 -2.02 1.69
C PRO A 188 1.35 -1.31 2.71
N ILE A 189 0.64 -2.09 3.50
CA ILE A 189 -0.19 -1.63 4.61
C ILE A 189 0.74 -1.26 5.76
N VAL A 190 0.68 -0.01 6.19
CA VAL A 190 1.50 0.53 7.28
C VAL A 190 0.59 1.00 8.41
N LEU A 191 0.78 0.42 9.60
CA LEU A 191 0.15 0.89 10.82
C LEU A 191 1.03 1.97 11.45
N ARG A 192 0.53 3.19 11.51
CA ARG A 192 1.16 4.29 12.28
C ARG A 192 0.86 4.10 13.78
N PRO A 193 1.53 4.83 14.69
CA PRO A 193 1.22 4.78 16.11
C PRO A 193 -0.28 4.90 16.43
N GLY A 194 -0.84 3.87 17.06
CA GLY A 194 -2.25 3.75 17.40
C GLY A 194 -3.19 3.42 16.22
N ASP A 195 -2.68 3.16 15.02
CA ASP A 195 -3.48 2.60 13.93
C ASP A 195 -3.81 1.13 14.23
N ARG A 196 -4.98 0.69 13.76
CA ARG A 196 -5.49 -0.67 13.88
C ARG A 196 -5.80 -1.23 12.50
N ALA A 197 -5.50 -2.51 12.29
CA ALA A 197 -6.00 -3.27 11.17
C ALA A 197 -7.10 -4.23 11.66
N ILE A 198 -8.25 -4.20 11.01
CA ILE A 198 -9.29 -5.21 11.14
C ILE A 198 -9.15 -6.13 9.93
N ILE A 199 -8.82 -7.39 10.19
CA ILE A 199 -8.57 -8.38 9.16
C ILE A 199 -9.69 -9.41 9.22
N SER A 200 -10.60 -9.34 8.25
CA SER A 200 -11.67 -10.31 8.05
C SER A 200 -11.16 -11.47 7.20
N MET A 201 -11.47 -12.71 7.59
CA MET A 201 -10.98 -13.89 6.86
C MET A 201 -11.73 -14.11 5.56
N GLY A 202 -13.02 -13.76 5.55
CA GLY A 202 -13.91 -13.95 4.41
C GLY A 202 -13.70 -12.99 3.25
N LYS A 203 -14.73 -12.90 2.42
CA LYS A 203 -14.68 -12.21 1.13
C LYS A 203 -15.13 -10.77 1.21
N GLN A 204 -14.64 -9.98 0.26
CA GLN A 204 -15.17 -8.65 -0.04
C GLN A 204 -15.32 -8.51 -1.54
N GLU A 205 -16.52 -8.13 -2.00
CA GLU A 205 -16.92 -8.17 -3.41
C GLU A 205 -15.98 -7.41 -4.35
N ARG A 206 -15.45 -6.27 -3.88
CA ARG A 206 -14.54 -5.42 -4.67
C ARG A 206 -13.07 -5.81 -4.54
N HIS A 207 -12.75 -6.84 -3.76
CA HIS A 207 -11.40 -7.35 -3.55
C HIS A 207 -10.40 -6.25 -3.17
N MET A 208 -10.84 -5.29 -2.34
CA MET A 208 -10.01 -4.15 -1.94
C MET A 208 -9.71 -4.18 -0.45
N ASN A 209 -8.44 -3.98 -0.11
CA ASN A 209 -8.00 -3.66 1.25
C ASN A 209 -7.67 -2.18 1.29
N PHE A 210 -8.10 -1.46 2.32
CA PHE A 210 -7.87 -0.02 2.34
C PHE A 210 -7.82 0.59 3.73
N ARG A 211 -7.21 1.78 3.80
CA ARG A 211 -7.30 2.65 4.95
C ARG A 211 -8.60 3.43 4.89
N GLU A 212 -9.37 3.36 5.95
CA GLU A 212 -10.59 4.13 6.05
C GLU A 212 -10.29 5.62 6.21
N ASN A 213 -11.14 6.45 5.62
CA ASN A 213 -11.02 7.91 5.67
C ASN A 213 -12.42 8.54 5.77
N LEU A 214 -12.48 9.86 6.00
CA LEU A 214 -13.73 10.59 6.16
C LEU A 214 -14.74 10.37 5.01
N CYS A 215 -14.30 9.95 3.83
CA CYS A 215 -15.17 9.81 2.66
C CYS A 215 -15.60 8.36 2.38
N THR A 216 -15.04 7.35 3.05
CA THR A 216 -15.24 5.94 2.65
C THR A 216 -16.67 5.46 2.77
N GLY A 217 -17.51 6.06 3.62
CA GLY A 217 -18.92 5.66 3.72
C GLY A 217 -19.70 5.81 2.40
N TYR A 218 -19.24 6.64 1.46
CA TYR A 218 -19.83 6.71 0.11
C TYR A 218 -19.70 5.39 -0.68
N LEU A 219 -18.77 4.51 -0.30
CA LEU A 219 -18.57 3.23 -0.98
C LEU A 219 -19.71 2.24 -0.68
N ASP A 220 -20.39 2.36 0.47
CA ASP A 220 -21.49 1.47 0.88
C ASP A 220 -22.70 1.54 -0.05
N GLU A 221 -22.83 2.62 -0.81
CA GLU A 221 -23.91 2.77 -1.79
C GLU A 221 -23.75 1.88 -3.02
N THR A 222 -22.56 1.32 -3.21
CA THR A 222 -22.23 0.54 -4.41
C THR A 222 -21.61 -0.81 -4.09
N SER A 223 -21.39 -1.13 -2.81
CA SER A 223 -20.92 -2.43 -2.33
C SER A 223 -21.23 -2.60 -0.86
N GLN A 224 -21.37 -3.85 -0.45
CA GLN A 224 -21.53 -4.19 0.96
C GLN A 224 -20.17 -4.46 1.59
N PHE A 225 -19.93 -3.88 2.76
CA PHE A 225 -18.72 -4.08 3.53
C PHE A 225 -19.04 -4.70 4.89
N ASN A 226 -18.29 -5.74 5.24
CA ASN A 226 -18.28 -6.33 6.57
C ASN A 226 -16.82 -6.45 7.04
N PRO A 227 -16.37 -5.65 8.01
CA PRO A 227 -17.15 -4.77 8.88
C PRO A 227 -17.68 -3.51 8.19
N TRP A 228 -18.70 -2.90 8.81
CA TRP A 228 -19.34 -1.67 8.34
C TRP A 228 -18.40 -0.46 8.33
N LEU A 229 -18.54 0.40 7.32
CA LEU A 229 -17.79 1.64 7.19
C LEU A 229 -18.39 2.75 8.09
N SER A 230 -17.57 3.74 8.44
CA SER A 230 -18.06 4.95 9.08
C SER A 230 -18.87 5.78 8.08
N HIS A 231 -20.03 6.25 8.54
CA HIS A 231 -20.90 7.16 7.81
C HIS A 231 -20.72 8.63 8.27
N ASP A 232 -19.56 9.00 8.79
CA ASP A 232 -19.28 10.34 9.33
C ASP A 232 -18.75 11.33 8.26
N CYS A 233 -19.22 11.23 7.01
CA CYS A 233 -18.74 12.09 5.94
C CYS A 233 -19.00 13.58 6.22
N PRO A 234 -18.06 14.47 5.84
CA PRO A 234 -18.21 15.91 6.04
C PRO A 234 -19.47 16.44 5.36
N ARG A 235 -20.20 17.32 6.05
CA ARG A 235 -21.33 18.06 5.48
C ARG A 235 -21.06 19.56 5.51
N PRO A 236 -21.21 20.28 4.38
CA PRO A 236 -21.20 21.73 4.42
C PRO A 236 -22.47 22.24 5.12
N ASN A 237 -22.34 23.33 5.87
CA ASN A 237 -23.52 24.07 6.34
C ASN A 237 -24.02 25.04 5.26
N GLU A 238 -25.27 25.48 5.37
CA GLU A 238 -25.94 26.32 4.38
C GLU A 238 -25.15 27.60 4.06
N ARG A 239 -24.66 28.29 5.09
CA ARG A 239 -23.89 29.55 4.92
C ARG A 239 -22.58 29.36 4.17
N ALA A 240 -21.86 28.28 4.47
CA ALA A 240 -20.59 27.98 3.80
C ALA A 240 -20.81 27.61 2.33
N LEU A 241 -21.92 26.92 2.04
CA LEU A 241 -22.29 26.51 0.69
C LEU A 241 -22.68 27.71 -0.18
N ASP A 242 -23.55 28.58 0.32
CA ASP A 242 -23.99 29.82 -0.35
C ASP A 242 -22.80 30.76 -0.61
N ALA A 243 -21.98 31.02 0.42
CA ALA A 243 -20.83 31.92 0.29
C ALA A 243 -19.79 31.45 -0.73
N SER A 244 -19.62 30.13 -0.87
CA SER A 244 -18.64 29.55 -1.80
C SER A 244 -19.21 29.33 -3.20
N ASN A 245 -20.54 29.24 -3.32
CA ASN A 245 -21.23 28.94 -4.57
C ASN A 245 -22.51 29.78 -4.74
N PRO A 246 -22.40 31.10 -4.97
CA PRO A 246 -23.56 32.00 -5.05
C PRO A 246 -24.54 31.70 -6.20
N SER A 247 -24.15 30.81 -7.12
CA SER A 247 -24.97 30.35 -8.23
C SER A 247 -25.87 29.16 -7.91
N LEU A 248 -25.74 28.56 -6.72
CA LEU A 248 -26.62 27.47 -6.29
C LEU A 248 -27.98 28.03 -5.86
N SER A 249 -29.06 27.38 -6.29
CA SER A 249 -30.41 27.74 -5.85
C SER A 249 -30.67 27.36 -4.39
N ASP A 250 -31.59 28.06 -3.72
CA ASP A 250 -32.03 27.73 -2.36
C ASP A 250 -32.51 26.27 -2.26
N GLN A 251 -33.18 25.78 -3.30
CA GLN A 251 -33.62 24.39 -3.41
C GLN A 251 -32.44 23.41 -3.41
N CYS A 252 -31.37 23.74 -4.13
CA CYS A 252 -30.15 22.94 -4.14
C CYS A 252 -29.50 22.89 -2.75
N ILE A 253 -29.37 24.05 -2.11
CA ILE A 253 -28.80 24.18 -0.77
C ILE A 253 -29.57 23.31 0.22
N ALA A 254 -30.91 23.39 0.22
CA ALA A 254 -31.77 22.60 1.10
C ALA A 254 -31.62 21.09 0.88
N ILE A 255 -31.50 20.63 -0.37
CA ILE A 255 -31.30 19.20 -0.67
C ILE A 255 -29.94 18.73 -0.14
N ILE A 256 -28.89 19.51 -0.36
CA ILE A 256 -27.55 19.21 0.12
C ILE A 256 -27.52 19.12 1.65
N THR A 257 -28.11 20.09 2.36
CA THR A 257 -28.03 20.15 3.82
C THR A 257 -28.95 19.16 4.52
N SER A 258 -30.06 18.78 3.88
CA SER A 258 -31.00 17.76 4.37
C SER A 258 -30.54 16.31 4.12
N SER A 259 -29.61 16.10 3.18
CA SER A 259 -29.17 14.77 2.79
C SER A 259 -28.39 14.05 3.90
N PRO A 260 -28.61 12.73 4.11
CA PRO A 260 -27.80 11.93 5.03
C PRO A 260 -26.31 11.97 4.68
N SER A 261 -25.47 11.72 5.68
CA SER A 261 -24.01 11.68 5.50
C SER A 261 -23.66 10.51 4.61
N CYS A 262 -22.62 10.68 3.81
CA CYS A 262 -22.14 9.64 2.90
C CYS A 262 -23.21 9.14 1.93
N ARG A 263 -24.11 10.04 1.50
CA ARG A 263 -25.14 9.75 0.51
C ARG A 263 -24.84 10.50 -0.77
N MET A 264 -24.73 9.77 -1.88
CA MET A 264 -24.65 10.29 -3.23
C MET A 264 -26.01 10.88 -3.56
N ILE A 265 -26.00 12.18 -3.80
CA ILE A 265 -27.17 12.89 -4.27
C ILE A 265 -27.22 12.66 -5.77
N ALA A 266 -27.80 11.53 -6.16
CA ALA A 266 -27.99 11.20 -7.57
C ALA A 266 -29.03 12.17 -8.16
N PRO A 267 -28.73 12.88 -9.26
CA PRO A 267 -29.76 13.49 -10.06
C PRO A 267 -30.54 12.35 -10.73
N SER A 268 -31.62 11.88 -10.10
CA SER A 268 -32.55 11.00 -10.81
C SER A 268 -33.04 11.77 -12.04
N PHE A 269 -33.08 11.14 -13.21
CA PHE A 269 -33.59 11.78 -14.42
C PHE A 269 -34.92 11.11 -14.82
N PRO A 270 -35.99 11.87 -15.12
CA PRO A 270 -36.12 13.31 -14.91
C PRO A 270 -36.47 13.63 -13.45
N SER A 271 -35.58 14.32 -12.72
CA SER A 271 -35.92 14.91 -11.43
C SER A 271 -36.23 16.38 -11.68
N PRO A 272 -37.49 16.80 -11.62
CA PRO A 272 -37.88 18.21 -11.74
C PRO A 272 -37.37 19.08 -10.57
N VAL A 273 -36.57 18.51 -9.66
CA VAL A 273 -36.16 19.09 -8.38
C VAL A 273 -34.75 19.69 -8.43
N LEU A 274 -33.90 19.27 -9.37
CA LEU A 274 -32.49 19.69 -9.43
C LEU A 274 -32.23 20.47 -10.72
N ASP A 275 -31.90 21.75 -10.58
CA ASP A 275 -31.38 22.53 -11.71
C ASP A 275 -30.01 22.00 -12.17
N SER A 276 -29.61 22.36 -13.39
CA SER A 276 -28.35 21.87 -13.99
C SER A 276 -27.09 22.24 -13.20
N GLY A 277 -27.11 23.38 -12.49
CA GLY A 277 -26.01 23.83 -11.65
C GLY A 277 -25.89 22.94 -10.41
N CYS A 278 -27.02 22.67 -9.76
CA CYS A 278 -27.08 21.77 -8.63
C CYS A 278 -26.64 20.36 -9.00
N ALA A 279 -27.17 19.80 -10.09
CA ALA A 279 -26.82 18.45 -10.56
C ALA A 279 -25.31 18.31 -10.82
N SER A 280 -24.68 19.33 -11.42
CA SER A 280 -23.24 19.37 -11.66
C SER A 280 -22.46 19.43 -10.35
N TYR A 281 -22.89 20.29 -9.41
CA TYR A 281 -22.24 20.44 -8.12
C TYR A 281 -22.30 19.16 -7.28
N VAL A 282 -23.48 18.56 -7.15
CA VAL A 282 -23.62 17.35 -6.32
C VAL A 282 -22.85 16.16 -6.89
N SER A 283 -22.81 16.02 -8.21
CA SER A 283 -22.04 14.96 -8.87
C SER A 283 -20.52 15.14 -8.68
N ALA A 284 -20.06 16.39 -8.59
CA ALA A 284 -18.65 16.71 -8.39
C ALA A 284 -18.17 16.55 -6.94
N HIS A 285 -19.05 16.80 -5.96
CA HIS A 285 -18.65 16.92 -4.54
C HIS A 285 -19.23 15.83 -3.63
N PHE A 286 -20.44 15.33 -3.91
CA PHE A 286 -21.15 14.35 -3.06
C PHE A 286 -20.97 12.93 -3.58
N THR A 287 -19.71 12.58 -3.88
CA THR A 287 -19.27 11.23 -4.21
C THR A 287 -18.00 10.93 -3.41
N TYR A 288 -17.58 9.67 -3.36
CA TYR A 288 -16.29 9.34 -2.74
C TYR A 288 -15.15 10.17 -3.36
N VAL A 289 -15.07 10.22 -4.69
CA VAL A 289 -14.00 10.94 -5.42
C VAL A 289 -14.03 12.44 -5.13
N GLY A 290 -15.22 13.04 -5.15
CA GLY A 290 -15.43 14.45 -4.85
C GLY A 290 -15.04 14.81 -3.42
N CYS A 291 -15.54 14.04 -2.45
CA CYS A 291 -15.21 14.22 -1.04
C CYS A 291 -13.70 14.12 -0.79
N VAL A 292 -13.00 13.17 -1.42
CA VAL A 292 -11.53 13.08 -1.28
C VAL A 292 -10.85 14.30 -1.89
N ALA A 293 -11.31 14.81 -3.04
CA ALA A 293 -10.74 16.00 -3.64
C ALA A 293 -10.83 17.22 -2.69
N ASP A 294 -11.97 17.39 -2.02
CA ASP A 294 -12.26 18.50 -1.12
C ASP A 294 -11.55 18.38 0.23
N TYR A 295 -11.51 17.18 0.82
CA TYR A 295 -11.17 17.00 2.23
C TYR A 295 -9.84 16.30 2.50
N ARG A 296 -9.14 15.74 1.50
CA ARG A 296 -7.88 14.97 1.71
C ARG A 296 -6.75 15.72 2.44
N ARG A 297 -6.84 17.05 2.50
CA ARG A 297 -5.83 17.90 3.17
C ARG A 297 -6.12 18.13 4.65
N ARG A 298 -7.29 17.70 5.15
CA ARG A 298 -7.59 17.74 6.57
C ARG A 298 -6.65 16.83 7.35
N SER A 299 -6.23 17.27 8.54
CA SER A 299 -5.35 16.50 9.42
C SER A 299 -6.01 15.23 9.96
N ASP A 300 -7.34 15.22 10.04
CA ASP A 300 -8.17 14.10 10.49
C ASP A 300 -8.82 13.33 9.32
N PHE A 301 -8.31 13.51 8.10
CA PHE A 301 -8.88 12.88 6.91
C PHE A 301 -8.85 11.35 6.98
N PHE A 302 -7.70 10.77 7.35
CA PHE A 302 -7.58 9.33 7.53
C PHE A 302 -8.02 8.95 8.94
N THR A 303 -8.82 7.88 9.05
CA THR A 303 -9.06 7.28 10.36
C THR A 303 -7.84 6.45 10.75
N LYS A 304 -7.85 5.96 12.00
CA LYS A 304 -6.85 5.02 12.50
C LYS A 304 -7.18 3.56 12.13
N ARG A 305 -8.03 3.33 11.14
CA ARG A 305 -8.59 2.00 10.83
C ARG A 305 -8.21 1.57 9.42
N TRP A 306 -7.57 0.41 9.33
CA TRP A 306 -7.41 -0.37 8.10
C TRP A 306 -8.42 -1.50 8.07
N LEU A 307 -9.03 -1.72 6.90
CA LEU A 307 -9.94 -2.83 6.64
C LEU A 307 -9.31 -3.74 5.59
N ILE A 308 -9.17 -5.02 5.92
CA ILE A 308 -8.42 -6.01 5.16
C ILE A 308 -9.25 -7.28 5.07
N TRP A 309 -9.34 -7.87 3.88
CA TRP A 309 -10.06 -9.11 3.62
C TRP A 309 -9.14 -10.14 2.98
N MET A 310 -9.06 -11.32 3.60
CA MET A 310 -8.19 -12.41 3.16
C MET A 310 -8.79 -13.25 2.02
N GLN A 311 -10.04 -12.96 1.63
CA GLN A 311 -10.75 -13.59 0.52
C GLN A 311 -10.92 -15.11 0.66
N ARG A 312 -11.02 -15.62 1.88
CA ARG A 312 -11.22 -17.05 2.13
C ARG A 312 -12.70 -17.43 2.00
N SER A 313 -12.94 -18.68 1.63
CA SER A 313 -14.30 -19.27 1.62
C SER A 313 -14.54 -20.21 2.81
N GLU A 314 -13.49 -20.55 3.55
CA GLU A 314 -13.50 -21.53 4.63
C GLU A 314 -12.95 -20.90 5.91
N GLU A 315 -13.52 -21.31 7.05
CA GLU A 315 -13.04 -20.97 8.38
C GLU A 315 -11.53 -21.20 8.48
N PHE A 316 -10.83 -20.25 9.08
CA PHE A 316 -9.40 -20.31 9.35
C PHE A 316 -9.16 -20.71 10.80
N PHE A 317 -9.99 -20.26 11.75
CA PHE A 317 -9.79 -20.52 13.16
C PHE A 317 -10.55 -21.76 13.64
N ARG A 318 -10.31 -22.17 14.88
CA ARG A 318 -11.09 -23.15 15.61
C ARG A 318 -12.08 -22.41 16.51
N ASN A 319 -13.28 -22.95 16.61
CA ASN A 319 -14.37 -22.20 17.22
C ASN A 319 -14.33 -22.19 18.76
N SER A 320 -13.52 -23.05 19.38
CA SER A 320 -13.51 -23.26 20.83
C SER A 320 -12.14 -23.20 21.49
N VAL A 321 -11.10 -23.70 20.83
CA VAL A 321 -9.72 -23.66 21.35
C VAL A 321 -8.79 -23.40 20.18
N GLU A 322 -8.07 -22.30 20.19
CA GLU A 322 -7.18 -21.90 19.10
C GLU A 322 -5.88 -21.29 19.63
N ASP A 323 -4.78 -21.60 18.94
CA ASP A 323 -3.47 -21.01 19.17
C ASP A 323 -3.04 -20.28 17.90
N ILE A 324 -2.85 -18.97 18.01
CA ILE A 324 -2.55 -18.08 16.89
C ILE A 324 -1.16 -17.50 17.10
N VAL A 325 -0.32 -17.62 16.08
CA VAL A 325 1.01 -17.02 16.05
C VAL A 325 1.07 -16.01 14.92
N LEU A 326 1.31 -14.76 15.26
CA LEU A 326 1.65 -13.71 14.31
C LEU A 326 3.16 -13.69 14.09
N LYS A 327 3.58 -13.79 12.84
CA LYS A 327 4.98 -13.73 12.42
C LYS A 327 5.18 -12.56 11.45
N ASP A 328 6.37 -11.98 11.44
CA ASP A 328 6.73 -11.00 10.42
C ASP A 328 6.99 -11.69 9.06
N ALA A 329 7.28 -10.89 8.04
CA ALA A 329 7.54 -11.39 6.69
C ALA A 329 8.80 -12.30 6.59
N GLN A 330 9.65 -12.32 7.63
CA GLN A 330 10.81 -13.21 7.72
C GLN A 330 10.54 -14.46 8.57
N GLY A 331 9.29 -14.63 9.06
CA GLY A 331 8.88 -15.78 9.86
C GLY A 331 9.25 -15.67 11.35
N LYS A 332 9.72 -14.51 11.82
CA LYS A 332 10.01 -14.32 13.25
C LYS A 332 8.73 -13.98 14.00
N ILE A 333 8.60 -14.51 15.21
CA ILE A 333 7.41 -14.30 16.03
C ILE A 333 7.31 -12.83 16.46
N VAL A 334 6.15 -12.24 16.18
CA VAL A 334 5.75 -10.88 16.55
C VAL A 334 4.87 -10.94 17.80
N ASP A 335 3.83 -11.76 17.79
CA ASP A 335 2.89 -11.90 18.89
C ASP A 335 2.15 -13.26 18.85
N GLU A 336 1.52 -13.63 19.95
CA GLU A 336 0.78 -14.88 20.11
C GLU A 336 -0.56 -14.63 20.83
N TYR A 337 -1.62 -15.31 20.42
CA TYR A 337 -2.96 -15.19 21.01
C TYR A 337 -3.58 -16.57 21.15
N ASN A 338 -4.24 -16.83 22.27
CA ASN A 338 -5.01 -18.06 22.50
C ASN A 338 -6.38 -17.75 23.10
N TYR A 339 -7.34 -18.64 22.86
CA TYR A 339 -8.65 -18.65 23.52
C TYR A 339 -9.20 -20.06 23.60
#